data_AF-A0A2A6Z8H0-F1
#
_entry.id   AF-A0A2A6Z8H0-F1
#
_cell.length_a   1.000
_cell.length_b   1.000
_cell.length_c   1.000
_cell.angle_alpha   90.00
_cell.angle_beta   90.00
_cell.angle_gamma   90.00
#
_symmetry.space_group_name_H-M   'P 1'
#
loop_
_entity.id
_entity.type
_entity.pdbx_description
1 polymer ?
#
loop_
_entity_poly.entity_id
_entity_poly.type
_entity_poly.pdbx_seq_one_letter_code
_entity_poly.pdbx_strand_id
1 'polypeptide(L)'
;MALKDIKFEKYGDIYELSRPQWGNHKARISAYPGLLDKVLRHTWTYTKGKHPYLTTTIKSDNGEKHTVSLHRFVLNHLYGTHNVAKMLEPDNIIEHLDNDGLNCSYDNLHILSADYNKAKAFTIDKEPRPSFAVIQTFVTGVYYSHKKKRYQVQIVFNRDVIWHHVEKRSVPVERIHLIYYDFQQLFVDWLNLMKFRKLNKFDLSV
;
A
#
# COMPACT_ATOMS: atom_id res chain seq x y z
N MET A 1 -12.83 20.49 26.94
CA MET A 1 -12.15 19.53 26.05
C MET A 1 -12.16 20.13 24.66
N ALA A 2 -11.02 20.55 24.10
CA ALA A 2 -11.00 21.15 22.77
C ALA A 2 -11.52 20.09 21.76
N LEU A 3 -12.61 20.42 21.07
CA LEU A 3 -13.10 19.67 19.92
C LEU A 3 -11.92 19.57 18.94
N LYS A 4 -11.43 18.36 18.72
CA LYS A 4 -10.27 18.15 17.87
C LYS A 4 -10.65 18.52 16.45
N ASP A 5 -9.91 19.45 15.86
CA ASP A 5 -10.15 20.04 14.53
C ASP A 5 -10.01 19.05 13.35
N ILE A 6 -10.01 17.74 13.60
CA ILE A 6 -9.90 16.73 12.54
C ILE A 6 -11.29 16.54 11.94
N LYS A 7 -11.43 16.93 10.67
CA LYS A 7 -12.60 16.60 9.85
C LYS A 7 -12.33 15.28 9.15
N PHE A 8 -13.37 14.49 8.92
CA PHE A 8 -13.26 13.26 8.16
C PHE A 8 -14.45 13.07 7.22
N GLU A 9 -14.19 12.39 6.11
CA GLU A 9 -15.18 11.98 5.11
C GLU A 9 -14.98 10.49 4.80
N LYS A 10 -16.07 9.76 4.53
CA LYS A 10 -16.01 8.32 4.24
C LYS A 10 -16.24 8.06 2.75
N TYR A 11 -15.36 7.27 2.15
CA TYR A 11 -15.40 6.84 0.76
C TYR A 11 -15.25 5.32 0.69
N GLY A 12 -16.37 4.60 0.63
CA GLY A 12 -16.37 3.13 0.70
C GLY A 12 -15.70 2.65 2.00
N ASP A 13 -14.61 1.90 1.86
CA ASP A 13 -13.83 1.34 2.97
C ASP A 13 -12.66 2.23 3.42
N ILE A 14 -12.68 3.52 3.09
CA ILE A 14 -11.64 4.47 3.45
C ILE A 14 -12.27 5.69 4.16
N TYR A 15 -11.60 6.16 5.20
CA TYR A 15 -11.80 7.50 5.75
C TYR A 15 -10.67 8.41 5.28
N GLU A 16 -11.06 9.57 4.75
CA GLU A 16 -10.14 10.67 4.45
C GLU A 16 -10.21 11.69 5.58
N LEU A 17 -9.05 12.03 6.15
CA LEU A 17 -8.88 12.89 7.30
C LEU A 17 -8.23 14.20 6.87
N SER A 18 -8.68 15.31 7.44
CA SER A 18 -8.08 16.63 7.22
C SER A 18 -8.05 17.45 8.50
N ARG A 19 -7.08 18.36 8.59
CA ARG A 19 -6.98 19.36 9.65
C ARG A 19 -6.46 20.67 9.06
N PRO A 20 -6.95 21.86 9.47
CA PRO A 20 -6.47 23.14 8.90
C PRO A 20 -4.95 23.29 8.87
N GLN A 21 -4.26 22.85 9.93
CA GLN A 21 -2.79 22.92 10.01
C GLN A 21 -2.05 22.00 9.01
N TRP A 22 -2.73 21.03 8.40
CA TRP A 22 -2.16 20.19 7.34
C TRP A 22 -2.26 20.89 5.97
N GLY A 23 -2.94 22.03 5.87
CA GLY A 23 -3.21 22.72 4.61
C GLY A 23 -4.09 21.87 3.68
N ASN A 24 -3.68 21.73 2.42
CA ASN A 24 -4.39 20.92 1.42
C ASN A 24 -4.09 19.41 1.52
N HIS A 25 -3.26 18.98 2.48
CA HIS A 25 -2.89 17.58 2.62
C HIS A 25 -3.96 16.82 3.40
N LYS A 26 -4.32 15.65 2.88
CA LYS A 26 -5.29 14.76 3.48
C LYS A 26 -4.64 13.41 3.77
N ALA A 27 -4.96 12.83 4.91
CA ALA A 27 -4.51 11.49 5.27
C ALA A 27 -5.63 10.47 5.05
N ARG A 28 -5.27 9.23 4.77
CA ARG A 28 -6.25 8.14 4.57
C ARG A 28 -5.99 7.04 5.56
N ILE A 29 -7.08 6.48 6.11
CA ILE A 29 -7.06 5.25 6.91
C ILE A 29 -8.23 4.38 6.44
N SER A 30 -8.12 3.07 6.59
CA SER A 30 -9.25 2.20 6.26
C SER A 30 -10.39 2.33 7.26
N ALA A 31 -11.61 2.05 6.82
CA ALA A 31 -12.81 1.99 7.63
C ALA A 31 -12.87 0.71 8.48
N TYR A 32 -11.81 0.45 9.25
CA TYR A 32 -11.68 -0.71 10.12
C TYR A 32 -12.34 -0.47 11.48
N PRO A 33 -13.03 -1.48 12.08
CA PRO A 33 -13.74 -1.31 13.34
C PRO A 33 -12.91 -0.66 14.46
N GLY A 34 -13.44 0.42 15.03
CA GLY A 34 -12.83 1.18 16.13
C GLY A 34 -11.56 1.97 15.81
N LEU A 35 -11.04 1.91 14.57
CA LEU A 35 -9.81 2.61 14.20
C LEU A 35 -10.00 4.13 14.18
N LEU A 36 -11.08 4.62 13.54
CA LEU A 36 -11.37 6.05 13.44
C LEU A 36 -11.49 6.68 14.84
N ASP A 37 -12.26 6.07 15.74
CA ASP A 37 -12.44 6.56 17.11
C ASP A 37 -11.13 6.68 17.87
N LYS A 38 -10.22 5.71 17.69
CA LYS A 38 -8.88 5.77 18.29
C LYS A 38 -8.01 6.86 17.65
N VAL A 39 -8.02 6.99 16.32
CA VAL A 39 -7.27 8.05 15.61
C VAL A 39 -7.74 9.44 16.05
N LEU A 40 -9.05 9.65 16.19
CA LEU A 40 -9.65 10.90 16.68
C LEU A 40 -9.38 11.15 18.18
N ARG A 41 -8.86 10.18 18.94
CA ARG A 41 -8.40 10.41 20.33
C ARG A 41 -7.07 11.14 20.41
N HIS A 42 -6.36 11.29 19.30
CA HIS A 42 -5.05 11.91 19.25
C HIS A 42 -5.03 13.18 18.39
N THR A 43 -4.06 14.05 18.68
CA THR A 43 -3.75 15.20 17.82
C THR A 43 -2.58 14.82 16.94
N TRP A 44 -2.74 14.97 15.63
CA TRP A 44 -1.72 14.57 14.66
C TRP A 44 -0.99 15.77 14.06
N THR A 45 0.33 15.77 14.20
CA THR A 45 1.24 16.78 13.66
C THR A 45 1.72 16.35 12.29
N TYR A 46 1.56 17.25 11.32
CA TYR A 46 2.05 17.07 9.95
C TYR A 46 3.52 17.46 9.86
N THR A 47 4.34 16.52 9.41
CA THR A 47 5.74 16.79 9.10
C THR A 47 5.90 16.98 7.61
N LYS A 48 6.26 18.19 7.19
CA LYS A 48 6.53 18.55 5.80
C LYS A 48 7.87 17.96 5.36
N GLY A 49 7.94 17.41 4.15
CA GLY A 49 9.19 16.91 3.57
C GLY A 49 8.96 16.18 2.25
N LYS A 50 10.03 15.58 1.70
CA LYS A 50 9.96 14.72 0.50
C LYS A 50 9.04 13.50 0.71
N HIS A 51 8.96 13.04 1.95
CA HIS A 51 8.07 11.97 2.40
C HIS A 51 7.24 12.50 3.58
N PRO A 52 6.06 13.09 3.34
CA PRO A 52 5.23 13.63 4.39
C PRO A 52 4.67 12.51 5.27
N TYR A 53 4.51 12.77 6.55
CA TYR A 53 3.88 11.83 7.48
C TYR A 53 3.18 12.56 8.63
N LEU A 54 2.27 11.84 9.29
CA LEU A 54 1.61 12.30 10.50
C LEU A 54 2.18 11.59 11.72
N THR A 55 2.47 12.35 12.78
CA THR A 55 2.89 11.81 14.08
C THR A 55 1.99 12.29 15.19
N THR A 56 1.94 11.52 16.27
CA THR A 56 1.33 11.93 17.54
C THR A 56 2.18 11.45 18.70
N THR A 57 2.03 12.09 19.85
CA THR A 57 2.66 11.64 21.10
C THR A 57 1.65 10.84 21.90
N ILE A 58 1.99 9.59 22.22
CA ILE A 58 1.17 8.72 23.08
C ILE A 58 1.91 8.42 24.38
N LYS A 59 1.14 8.12 25.42
CA LYS A 59 1.65 7.74 26.74
C LYS A 59 1.50 6.24 26.91
N SER A 60 2.60 5.56 27.22
CA SER A 60 2.65 4.13 27.55
C SER A 60 2.05 3.85 28.93
N ASP A 61 1.82 2.57 29.24
CA ASP A 61 1.26 2.12 30.53
C ASP A 61 2.17 2.49 31.73
N ASN A 62 3.50 2.50 31.52
CA ASN A 62 4.50 2.95 32.51
C ASN A 62 4.58 4.48 32.64
N GLY A 63 3.78 5.22 31.87
CA GLY A 63 3.69 6.67 31.89
C GLY A 63 4.68 7.41 30.99
N GLU A 64 5.54 6.71 30.26
CA GLU A 64 6.48 7.32 29.31
C GLU A 64 5.78 7.83 28.06
N LYS A 65 6.22 8.98 27.56
CA LYS A 65 5.71 9.56 26.32
C LYS A 65 6.62 9.18 25.16
N HIS A 66 6.03 8.70 24.07
CA HIS A 66 6.76 8.43 22.85
C HIS A 66 5.98 8.88 21.62
N THR A 67 6.73 9.24 20.57
CA THR A 67 6.16 9.68 19.29
C THR A 67 5.87 8.46 18.42
N VAL A 68 4.68 8.41 17.84
CA VAL A 68 4.22 7.33 16.95
C VAL A 68 3.68 7.93 15.66
N SER A 69 4.08 7.35 14.54
CA SER A 69 3.56 7.67 13.21
C SER A 69 2.18 7.07 12.97
N LEU A 70 1.37 7.69 12.11
CA LEU A 70 0.01 7.21 11.82
C LEU A 70 0.02 5.79 11.23
N HIS A 71 0.92 5.47 10.30
CA HIS A 71 1.02 4.12 9.74
C HIS A 71 1.32 3.06 10.81
N ARG A 72 2.22 3.36 11.76
CA ARG A 72 2.51 2.46 12.88
C ARG A 72 1.31 2.33 13.81
N PHE A 73 0.60 3.43 14.08
CA PHE A 73 -0.63 3.41 14.88
C PHE A 73 -1.70 2.53 14.25
N VAL A 74 -1.90 2.62 12.93
CA VAL A 74 -2.85 1.78 12.19
C VAL A 74 -2.47 0.30 12.32
N LEU A 75 -1.22 -0.08 12.05
CA LEU A 75 -0.81 -1.49 12.18
C LEU A 75 -0.87 -1.99 13.63
N ASN A 76 -0.55 -1.14 14.61
CA ASN A 76 -0.70 -1.49 16.03
C ASN A 76 -2.16 -1.78 16.40
N HIS A 77 -3.13 -1.08 15.79
CA HIS A 77 -4.55 -1.36 16.01
C HIS A 77 -4.98 -2.70 15.39
N LEU A 78 -4.42 -3.07 14.24
CA LEU A 78 -4.74 -4.31 13.54
C LEU A 78 -4.10 -5.54 14.20
N TYR A 79 -2.83 -5.43 14.57
CA TYR A 79 -2.02 -6.58 14.99
C TYR A 79 -1.63 -6.58 16.47
N GLY A 80 -1.83 -5.47 17.17
CA GLY A 80 -1.31 -5.25 18.52
C GLY A 80 0.14 -4.78 18.49
N THR A 81 0.48 -3.87 19.41
CA THR A 81 1.79 -3.22 19.52
C THR A 81 2.95 -4.21 19.64
N HIS A 82 2.77 -5.27 20.44
CA HIS A 82 3.78 -6.32 20.64
C HIS A 82 4.10 -7.09 19.36
N ASN A 83 3.08 -7.46 18.59
CA ASN A 83 3.28 -8.22 17.36
C ASN A 83 3.92 -7.33 16.28
N VAL A 84 3.52 -6.07 16.18
CA VAL A 84 4.18 -5.12 15.27
C VAL A 84 5.64 -4.92 15.64
N ALA A 85 5.97 -4.79 16.92
CA ALA A 85 7.36 -4.68 17.37
C ALA A 85 8.18 -5.90 16.92
N LYS A 86 7.68 -7.12 17.15
CA LYS A 86 8.32 -8.37 16.67
C LYS A 86 8.45 -8.43 15.16
N MET A 87 7.43 -8.00 14.42
CA MET A 87 7.46 -8.01 12.95
C MET A 87 8.49 -7.02 12.39
N LEU A 88 8.85 -5.97 13.13
CA LEU A 88 9.86 -5.00 12.73
C LEU A 88 11.29 -5.48 12.98
N GLU A 89 11.47 -6.48 13.83
CA GLU A 89 12.79 -7.07 14.09
C GLU A 89 13.21 -8.06 12.99
N PRO A 90 14.51 -8.19 12.69
CA PRO A 90 15.57 -7.28 13.11
C PRO A 90 15.60 -5.99 12.27
N ASP A 91 15.31 -6.07 10.97
CA ASP A 91 15.52 -4.99 10.00
C ASP A 91 14.32 -4.82 9.05
N ASN A 92 13.12 -5.05 9.55
CA ASN A 92 11.89 -4.81 8.81
C ASN A 92 11.36 -3.39 9.07
N ILE A 93 10.68 -2.83 8.08
CA ILE A 93 10.08 -1.48 8.13
C ILE A 93 8.60 -1.54 7.77
N ILE A 94 7.85 -0.51 8.16
CA ILE A 94 6.50 -0.28 7.65
C ILE A 94 6.60 0.49 6.33
N GLU A 95 6.25 -0.16 5.24
CA GLU A 95 6.28 0.36 3.88
C GLU A 95 4.89 0.82 3.42
N HIS A 96 4.85 1.89 2.61
CA HIS A 96 3.65 2.33 1.90
C HIS A 96 3.74 1.90 0.44
N LEU A 97 2.88 0.97 0.01
CA LEU A 97 2.99 0.36 -1.32
C LEU A 97 2.91 1.40 -2.46
N ASP A 98 2.14 2.47 -2.27
CA ASP A 98 1.99 3.58 -3.23
C ASP A 98 2.99 4.75 -3.05
N ASN A 99 3.90 4.67 -2.09
CA ASN A 99 4.84 5.74 -1.68
C ASN A 99 4.18 7.04 -1.16
N ASP A 100 2.89 7.06 -0.85
CA ASP A 100 2.22 8.18 -0.20
C ASP A 100 2.19 7.98 1.32
N GLY A 101 3.08 8.68 2.03
CA GLY A 101 3.17 8.61 3.50
C GLY A 101 1.96 9.14 4.27
N LEU A 102 0.97 9.72 3.59
CA LEU A 102 -0.32 10.09 4.15
C LEU A 102 -1.41 9.04 3.89
N ASN A 103 -1.18 8.08 2.99
CA ASN A 103 -2.07 6.96 2.75
C ASN A 103 -1.79 5.80 3.72
N CYS A 104 -2.28 5.92 4.94
CA CYS A 104 -2.18 4.90 5.98
C CYS A 104 -3.36 3.90 5.95
N SER A 105 -4.02 3.70 4.80
CA SER A 105 -4.99 2.61 4.63
C SER A 105 -4.29 1.28 4.85
N TYR A 106 -4.87 0.35 5.62
CA TYR A 106 -4.13 -0.86 5.98
C TYR A 106 -3.69 -1.67 4.75
N ASP A 107 -4.52 -1.76 3.71
CA ASP A 107 -4.15 -2.47 2.45
C ASP A 107 -3.03 -1.78 1.65
N ASN A 108 -2.65 -0.55 2.02
CA ASN A 108 -1.49 0.16 1.48
C ASN A 108 -0.24 -0.02 2.35
N LEU A 109 -0.36 -0.57 3.56
CA LEU A 109 0.75 -0.71 4.50
C LEU A 109 1.26 -2.14 4.49
N HIS A 110 2.58 -2.32 4.49
CA HIS A 110 3.16 -3.65 4.64
C HIS A 110 4.38 -3.63 5.55
N ILE A 111 4.69 -4.75 6.21
CA ILE A 111 5.95 -4.88 6.95
C ILE A 111 6.90 -5.70 6.10
N LEU A 112 7.95 -5.04 5.60
CA LEU A 112 8.89 -5.59 4.63
C LEU A 112 10.32 -5.40 5.12
N SER A 113 11.24 -6.28 4.73
CA SER A 113 12.67 -6.03 5.00
C SER A 113 13.12 -4.71 4.38
N ALA A 114 14.01 -4.00 5.08
CA ALA A 114 14.55 -2.74 4.59
C ALA A 114 15.23 -2.90 3.22
N ASP A 115 15.86 -4.04 2.95
CA ASP A 115 16.52 -4.31 1.66
C ASP A 115 15.53 -4.58 0.53
N TYR A 116 14.44 -5.30 0.78
CA TYR A 116 13.38 -5.44 -0.23
C TYR A 116 12.65 -4.14 -0.48
N ASN A 117 12.49 -3.29 0.53
CA ASN A 117 11.98 -1.95 0.32
C ASN A 117 12.88 -1.11 -0.60
N LYS A 118 14.20 -1.14 -0.36
CA LYS A 118 15.16 -0.49 -1.27
C LYS A 118 15.05 -1.06 -2.68
N ALA A 119 14.95 -2.39 -2.82
CA ALA A 119 14.79 -3.04 -4.12
C ALA A 119 13.54 -2.52 -4.85
N LYS A 120 12.38 -2.47 -4.19
CA LYS A 120 11.13 -1.87 -4.71
C LYS A 120 11.35 -0.41 -5.15
N ALA A 121 11.95 0.42 -4.28
CA ALA A 121 12.23 1.82 -4.54
C ALA A 121 13.16 2.06 -5.75
N PHE A 122 14.09 1.15 -6.01
CA PHE A 122 15.00 1.23 -7.16
C PHE A 122 14.45 0.59 -8.44
N THR A 123 13.30 -0.11 -8.37
CA THR A 123 12.72 -0.85 -9.51
C THR A 123 11.26 -0.49 -9.73
N ILE A 124 10.32 -1.16 -9.04
CA ILE A 124 8.86 -1.01 -9.14
C ILE A 124 8.47 0.47 -9.13
N ASP A 125 9.00 1.24 -8.19
CA ASP A 125 8.60 2.63 -7.97
C ASP A 125 9.18 3.61 -9.01
N LYS A 126 10.24 3.22 -9.70
CA LYS A 126 10.88 4.00 -10.77
C LYS A 126 10.37 3.63 -12.15
N GLU A 127 9.48 2.65 -12.27
CA GLU A 127 8.87 2.32 -13.55
C GLU A 127 8.17 3.58 -14.10
N PRO A 128 8.60 4.09 -15.26
CA PRO A 128 8.08 5.34 -15.77
C PRO A 128 6.60 5.18 -16.06
N ARG A 129 5.79 6.14 -15.60
CA ARG A 129 4.41 6.24 -16.06
C ARG A 129 4.47 6.52 -17.57
N PRO A 130 3.89 5.66 -18.41
CA PRO A 130 3.87 5.89 -19.84
C PRO A 130 3.23 7.25 -20.12
N SER A 131 3.70 7.92 -21.17
CA SER A 131 2.97 9.05 -21.75
C SER A 131 1.53 8.62 -22.06
N PHE A 132 0.56 9.49 -21.80
CA PHE A 132 -0.85 9.27 -22.19
C PHE A 132 -1.02 9.03 -23.70
N ALA A 133 -0.02 9.33 -24.53
CA ALA A 133 -0.01 9.05 -25.96
C ALA A 133 0.21 7.57 -26.30
N VAL A 134 0.60 6.71 -25.34
CA VAL A 134 0.85 5.29 -25.58
C VAL A 134 -0.10 4.44 -24.75
N ILE A 135 -1.06 3.78 -25.43
CA ILE A 135 -1.90 2.76 -24.80
C ILE A 135 -1.03 1.54 -24.51
N GLN A 136 -0.62 1.37 -23.25
CA GLN A 136 0.09 0.17 -22.81
C GLN A 136 -0.78 -1.06 -22.98
N THR A 137 -0.16 -2.21 -23.24
CA THR A 137 -0.86 -3.50 -23.35
C THR A 137 -1.66 -3.86 -22.11
N PHE A 138 -1.15 -3.53 -20.94
CA PHE A 138 -1.86 -3.67 -19.67
C PHE A 138 -1.37 -2.63 -18.66
N VAL A 139 -2.20 -2.39 -17.65
CA VAL A 139 -1.83 -1.71 -16.41
C VAL A 139 -1.74 -2.73 -15.28
N THR A 140 -0.86 -2.50 -14.31
CA THR A 140 -0.67 -3.43 -13.19
C THR A 140 -0.43 -2.69 -11.87
N GLY A 141 -0.80 -3.34 -10.76
CA GLY A 141 -0.61 -2.83 -9.41
C GLY A 141 -0.31 -3.95 -8.42
N VAL A 142 0.39 -3.60 -7.33
CA VAL A 142 0.75 -4.50 -6.24
C VAL A 142 -0.08 -4.17 -5.00
N TYR A 143 -0.63 -5.19 -4.36
CA TYR A 143 -1.48 -5.08 -3.18
C TYR A 143 -1.08 -6.14 -2.14
N TYR A 144 -1.37 -5.89 -0.87
CA TYR A 144 -1.19 -6.88 0.19
C TYR A 144 -2.49 -7.10 0.97
N SER A 145 -2.93 -8.35 1.09
CA SER A 145 -4.13 -8.69 1.87
C SER A 145 -3.76 -9.02 3.31
N HIS A 146 -4.11 -8.13 4.24
CA HIS A 146 -3.90 -8.35 5.68
C HIS A 146 -4.70 -9.54 6.23
N LYS A 147 -5.90 -9.78 5.69
CA LYS A 147 -6.77 -10.89 6.08
C LYS A 147 -6.22 -12.24 5.60
N LYS A 148 -5.73 -12.29 4.36
CA LYS A 148 -5.28 -13.54 3.71
C LYS A 148 -3.77 -13.78 3.79
N LYS A 149 -3.00 -12.83 4.33
CA LYS A 149 -1.53 -12.89 4.49
C LYS A 149 -0.80 -13.18 3.18
N ARG A 150 -1.18 -12.50 2.11
CA ARG A 150 -0.65 -12.75 0.76
C ARG A 150 -0.62 -11.48 -0.06
N TYR A 151 0.36 -11.38 -0.94
CA TYR A 151 0.44 -10.34 -1.95
C TYR A 151 -0.44 -10.69 -3.15
N GLN A 152 -0.82 -9.66 -3.89
CA GLN A 152 -1.52 -9.77 -5.15
C GLN A 152 -0.89 -8.81 -6.15
N VAL A 153 -0.58 -9.32 -7.34
CA VAL A 153 -0.38 -8.50 -8.53
C VAL A 153 -1.66 -8.57 -9.35
N GLN A 154 -2.26 -7.41 -9.59
CA GLN A 154 -3.44 -7.30 -10.46
C GLN A 154 -3.02 -6.72 -11.79
N ILE A 155 -3.37 -7.41 -12.87
CA ILE A 155 -3.09 -7.02 -14.25
C ILE A 155 -4.43 -6.77 -14.94
N VAL A 156 -4.60 -5.61 -15.56
CA VAL A 156 -5.77 -5.27 -16.39
C VAL A 156 -5.30 -4.95 -17.80
N PHE A 157 -5.80 -5.70 -18.78
CA PHE A 157 -5.40 -5.59 -20.17
C PHE A 157 -6.18 -4.50 -20.90
N ASN A 158 -5.47 -3.65 -21.64
CA ASN A 158 -6.07 -2.69 -22.57
C ASN A 158 -6.08 -3.20 -24.02
N ARG A 159 -5.55 -4.40 -24.26
CA ARG A 159 -5.43 -5.05 -25.57
C ARG A 159 -5.68 -6.54 -25.41
N ASP A 160 -6.28 -7.16 -26.42
CA ASP A 160 -6.60 -8.58 -26.44
C ASP A 160 -5.37 -9.45 -26.76
N VAL A 161 -4.44 -9.51 -25.81
CA VAL A 161 -3.16 -10.24 -25.95
C VAL A 161 -3.17 -11.63 -25.31
N ILE A 162 -4.12 -11.89 -24.40
CA ILE A 162 -4.31 -13.20 -23.78
C ILE A 162 -5.76 -13.62 -24.02
N TRP A 163 -5.92 -14.87 -24.43
CA TRP A 163 -7.21 -15.46 -24.75
C TRP A 163 -7.43 -16.69 -23.87
N HIS A 164 -8.62 -16.81 -23.31
CA HIS A 164 -9.07 -17.99 -22.61
C HIS A 164 -10.02 -18.76 -23.54
N HIS A 165 -9.69 -20.02 -23.79
CA HIS A 165 -10.46 -20.88 -24.68
C HIS A 165 -11.50 -21.65 -23.88
N VAL A 166 -12.79 -21.36 -24.11
CA VAL A 166 -13.93 -22.08 -23.51
C VAL A 166 -14.67 -22.77 -24.64
N GLU A 167 -14.74 -24.10 -24.59
CA GLU A 167 -15.39 -24.93 -25.62
C GLU A 167 -14.89 -24.59 -27.04
N LYS A 168 -15.75 -24.01 -27.89
CA LYS A 168 -15.48 -23.61 -29.28
C LYS A 168 -15.25 -22.11 -29.45
N ARG A 169 -15.04 -21.37 -28.37
CA ARG A 169 -14.88 -19.90 -28.39
C ARG A 169 -13.62 -19.48 -27.66
N SER A 170 -13.01 -18.41 -28.17
CA SER A 170 -11.92 -17.70 -27.51
C SER A 170 -12.47 -16.40 -26.97
N VAL A 171 -12.34 -16.16 -25.67
CA VAL A 171 -12.71 -14.90 -25.04
C VAL A 171 -11.45 -14.17 -24.57
N PRO A 172 -11.33 -12.86 -24.79
CA PRO A 172 -10.17 -12.11 -24.33
C PRO A 172 -10.18 -12.02 -22.80
N VAL A 173 -8.99 -12.12 -22.20
CA VAL A 173 -8.83 -11.98 -20.75
C VAL A 173 -8.67 -10.51 -20.40
N GLU A 174 -9.67 -9.94 -19.73
CA GLU A 174 -9.62 -8.54 -19.26
C GLU A 174 -8.68 -8.38 -18.06
N ARG A 175 -8.65 -9.37 -17.17
CA ARG A 175 -7.95 -9.25 -15.87
C ARG A 175 -7.36 -10.56 -15.39
N ILE A 176 -6.15 -10.48 -14.83
CA ILE A 176 -5.48 -11.57 -14.14
C ILE A 176 -5.09 -11.12 -12.72
N HIS A 177 -5.31 -11.99 -11.75
CA HIS A 177 -4.80 -11.84 -10.38
C HIS A 177 -3.76 -12.91 -10.12
N LEU A 178 -2.52 -12.49 -9.90
CA LEU A 178 -1.44 -13.37 -9.47
C LEU A 178 -1.31 -13.24 -7.95
N ILE A 179 -1.28 -14.38 -7.25
CA ILE A 179 -1.34 -14.44 -5.79
C ILE A 179 -0.04 -15.05 -5.27
N TYR A 180 0.60 -14.36 -4.32
CA TYR A 180 1.90 -14.74 -3.80
C TYR A 180 1.91 -14.77 -2.28
N TYR A 181 2.55 -15.78 -1.69
CA TYR A 181 2.79 -15.83 -0.26
C TYR A 181 4.11 -15.13 0.14
N ASP A 182 5.00 -14.92 -0.82
CA ASP A 182 6.34 -14.39 -0.61
C ASP A 182 6.65 -13.21 -1.57
N PHE A 183 7.35 -12.19 -1.06
CA PHE A 183 7.67 -10.99 -1.84
C PHE A 183 8.74 -11.23 -2.91
N GLN A 184 9.69 -12.13 -2.69
CA GLN A 184 10.75 -12.45 -3.64
C GLN A 184 10.14 -13.04 -4.92
N GLN A 185 9.17 -13.95 -4.78
CA GLN A 185 8.47 -14.53 -5.92
C GLN A 185 7.69 -13.47 -6.70
N LEU A 186 6.97 -12.59 -5.98
CA LEU A 186 6.31 -11.44 -6.59
C LEU A 186 7.30 -10.56 -7.35
N PHE A 187 8.47 -10.30 -6.77
CA PHE A 187 9.48 -9.41 -7.34
C PHE A 187 10.04 -9.96 -8.64
N VAL A 188 10.37 -11.25 -8.69
CA VAL A 188 10.85 -11.92 -9.91
C VAL A 188 9.79 -11.86 -11.01
N ASP A 189 8.54 -12.21 -10.68
CA ASP A 189 7.43 -12.17 -11.64
C ASP A 189 7.12 -10.75 -12.10
N TRP A 190 7.25 -9.76 -11.22
CA TRP A 190 7.11 -8.36 -11.60
C TRP A 190 8.11 -7.97 -12.69
N LEU A 191 9.38 -8.34 -12.57
CA LEU A 191 10.39 -8.06 -13.59
C LEU A 191 10.03 -8.73 -14.94
N ASN A 192 9.51 -9.96 -14.89
CA ASN A 192 9.03 -10.67 -16.08
C ASN A 192 7.82 -9.96 -16.72
N LEU A 193 6.86 -9.50 -15.90
CA LEU A 193 5.72 -8.71 -16.37
C LEU A 193 6.17 -7.39 -17.00
N MET A 194 7.15 -6.70 -16.41
CA MET A 194 7.68 -5.45 -16.97
C MET A 194 8.38 -5.69 -18.32
N LYS A 195 9.11 -6.80 -18.47
CA LYS A 195 9.69 -7.24 -19.75
C LYS A 195 8.57 -7.53 -20.76
N PHE A 196 7.53 -8.27 -20.36
CA PHE A 196 6.38 -8.55 -21.22
C PHE A 196 5.69 -7.27 -21.68
N ARG A 197 5.47 -6.30 -20.78
CA ARG A 197 4.85 -5.00 -21.11
C ARG A 197 5.62 -4.23 -22.19
N LYS A 198 6.95 -4.34 -22.21
CA LYS A 198 7.81 -3.68 -23.20
C LYS A 198 7.84 -4.41 -24.54
N LEU A 199 7.79 -5.74 -24.52
CA LEU A 199 8.04 -6.57 -25.72
C LEU A 199 6.77 -7.18 -26.32
N ASN A 200 5.65 -7.20 -25.60
CA ASN A 200 4.45 -7.97 -25.91
C ASN A 200 4.72 -9.45 -26.21
N LYS A 201 5.74 -10.03 -25.56
CA LYS A 201 6.13 -11.43 -25.69
C LYS A 201 6.32 -12.04 -24.31
N PHE A 202 5.59 -13.13 -24.03
CA PHE A 202 5.91 -13.99 -22.91
C PHE A 202 7.13 -14.81 -23.31
N ASP A 203 8.23 -14.70 -22.55
CA ASP A 203 9.21 -15.77 -22.53
C ASP A 203 8.58 -16.91 -21.74
N LEU A 204 7.84 -17.76 -22.43
CA LEU A 204 7.67 -19.14 -22.00
C LEU A 204 8.98 -19.83 -22.40
N SER A 205 10.07 -19.54 -21.67
CA SER A 205 11.26 -20.36 -21.80
C SER A 205 10.88 -21.75 -21.33
N VAL A 206 10.84 -22.65 -22.31
CA VAL A 206 10.64 -24.10 -22.26
C VAL A 206 11.52 -24.75 -21.19
#